data_AF-A0AAW0CJU1-F1
#
_entry.id   AF-A0AAW0CJU1-F1
#
_cell.length_a   1.000
_cell.length_b   1.000
_cell.length_c   1.000
_cell.angle_alpha   90.00
_cell.angle_beta   90.00
_cell.angle_gamma   90.00
#
_symmetry.space_group_name_H-M   'P 1'
#
loop_
_entity.id
_entity.type
_entity.pdbx_description
1 polymer ?
#
loop_
_entity_poly.entity_id
_entity_poly.type
_entity_poly.pdbx_seq_one_letter_code
_entity_poly.pdbx_strand_id
1 'polypeptide(L)'
;QEERIALAMAAVREGKYSQRAAAKMYTVPSSTLNDRLRGVQTRSDSHSDQFKLPPGTERVLVDWCHFLHLTAHPLNRQTIYPKVKALCGETPGHNWLDR
;
A
#
# COMPACT_ATOMS: atom_id res chain seq x y z
N GLN A 1 -1.90 1.26 14.53
CA GLN A 1 -0.74 2.10 14.92
C GLN A 1 -0.76 3.46 14.19
N GLU A 2 -1.13 3.50 12.91
CA GLU A 2 -1.15 4.74 12.11
C GLU A 2 -2.17 5.78 12.55
N GLU A 3 -3.36 5.37 13.02
CA GLU A 3 -4.36 6.28 13.58
C GLU A 3 -3.83 7.05 14.80
N ARG A 4 -3.08 6.38 15.69
CA ARG A 4 -2.48 7.00 16.89
C ARG A 4 -1.41 8.02 16.50
N ILE A 5 -0.67 7.76 15.43
CA ILE A 5 0.32 8.68 14.85
C ILE A 5 -0.40 9.91 14.27
N ALA A 6 -1.48 9.70 13.52
CA ALA A 6 -2.26 10.80 12.93
C ALA A 6 -2.85 11.72 14.01
N LEU A 7 -3.42 11.15 15.08
CA LEU A 7 -3.91 11.90 16.23
C LEU A 7 -2.79 12.67 16.95
N ALA A 8 -1.62 12.04 17.14
CA ALA A 8 -0.46 12.69 17.74
C ALA A 8 0.05 13.87 16.88
N MET A 9 0.08 13.72 15.55
CA MET A 9 0.47 14.79 14.64
C MET A 9 -0.51 15.96 14.67
N ALA A 10 -1.82 15.69 14.71
CA ALA A 10 -2.85 16.72 14.81
C ALA A 10 -2.69 17.52 16.10
N ALA A 11 -2.52 16.85 17.24
CA ALA A 11 -2.35 17.51 18.53
C ALA A 11 -1.08 18.39 18.62
N VAL A 12 0.00 18.01 17.93
CA VAL A 12 1.21 18.83 17.80
C VAL A 12 0.97 20.04 16.91
N ARG A 13 0.30 19.86 15.76
CA ARG A 13 0.00 20.96 14.81
C ARG A 13 -0.97 21.99 15.40
N GLU A 14 -1.92 21.55 16.21
CA GLU A 14 -2.86 22.41 16.95
C GLU A 14 -2.20 23.11 18.15
N GLY A 15 -0.95 22.78 18.48
CA GLY A 15 -0.23 23.36 19.63
C GLY A 15 -0.71 22.86 21.00
N LYS A 16 -1.60 21.86 21.06
CA LYS A 16 -2.14 21.30 22.31
C LYS A 16 -1.07 20.63 23.16
N TYR A 17 -0.08 19.99 22.52
CA TYR A 17 1.03 19.33 23.19
C TYR A 17 2.35 19.53 22.43
N SER A 18 3.47 19.54 23.16
CA SER A 18 4.78 19.42 22.54
C SER A 18 4.95 18.03 21.90
N GLN A 19 5.84 17.90 20.92
CA GLN A 19 6.10 16.62 20.24
C GLN A 19 6.37 15.46 21.23
N ARG A 20 7.17 15.71 22.27
CA ARG A 20 7.48 14.73 23.32
C ARG A 20 6.25 14.36 24.16
N ALA A 21 5.42 15.34 24.50
CA ALA A 21 4.20 15.11 25.26
C ALA A 21 3.16 14.34 24.44
N ALA A 22 2.99 14.67 23.16
CA ALA A 22 2.12 13.95 22.24
C ALA A 22 2.57 12.49 22.03
N ALA A 23 3.87 12.25 21.83
CA ALA A 23 4.42 10.89 21.71
C ALA A 23 4.08 10.02 22.93
N LYS A 24 4.25 10.56 24.14
CA LYS A 24 3.89 9.85 25.38
C LYS A 24 2.38 9.63 25.51
N MET A 25 1.58 10.66 25.25
CA MET A 25 0.12 10.62 25.40
C MET A 25 -0.52 9.58 24.48
N TYR A 26 -0.10 9.55 23.21
CA TYR A 26 -0.65 8.63 22.22
C TYR A 26 0.10 7.29 22.15
N THR A 27 1.10 7.08 23.01
CA THR A 27 1.95 5.87 23.05
C THR A 27 2.59 5.57 21.69
N VAL A 28 3.18 6.59 21.08
CA VAL A 28 3.88 6.50 19.80
C VAL A 28 5.37 6.77 20.03
N PRO A 29 6.29 6.02 19.39
CA PRO A 29 7.72 6.34 19.47
C PRO A 29 8.01 7.77 18.98
N SER A 30 8.82 8.51 19.75
CA SER A 30 9.17 9.90 19.42
C SER A 30 9.86 10.04 18.07
N SER A 31 10.70 9.05 17.69
CA SER A 31 11.33 9.00 16.36
C SER A 31 10.29 8.90 15.25
N THR A 32 9.32 7.99 15.38
CA THR A 32 8.22 7.83 14.42
C THR A 32 7.39 9.09 14.28
N LEU A 33 7.04 9.77 15.39
CA LEU A 33 6.28 11.02 15.34
C LEU A 33 7.07 12.13 14.63
N ASN A 34 8.37 12.25 14.92
CA ASN A 34 9.24 13.22 14.26
C ASN A 34 9.36 12.95 12.75
N ASP A 35 9.60 11.71 12.35
CA ASP A 35 9.69 11.31 10.94
C ASP A 35 8.40 11.67 10.18
N ARG A 36 7.24 11.40 10.79
CA ARG A 36 5.93 11.72 10.21
C ARG A 36 5.66 13.21 10.12
N LEU A 37 6.07 14.00 11.12
CA LEU A 37 6.01 15.46 11.06
C LEU A 37 6.93 16.05 9.98
N ARG A 38 8.05 15.40 9.69
CA ARG A 38 8.98 15.73 8.60
C ARG A 38 8.50 15.26 7.22
N GLY A 39 7.36 14.58 7.14
CA GLY A 39 6.79 14.09 5.89
C GLY A 39 7.37 12.77 5.39
N VAL A 40 8.07 12.01 6.26
CA VAL A 40 8.54 10.66 5.91
C VAL A 40 7.32 9.75 5.77
N GLN A 41 7.18 9.15 4.59
CA GLN A 41 6.09 8.23 4.27
C GLN A 41 6.16 6.94 5.10
N THR A 42 5.03 6.25 5.25
CA THR A 42 5.01 4.95 5.92
C THR A 42 5.72 3.90 5.06
N ARG A 43 6.18 2.81 5.67
CA ARG A 43 6.76 1.71 4.88
C ARG A 43 5.73 1.12 3.91
N SER A 44 4.47 1.04 4.35
CA SER A 44 3.31 0.67 3.52
C SER A 44 3.14 1.60 2.32
N ASP A 45 3.14 2.93 2.54
CA ASP A 45 3.02 3.92 1.46
C ASP A 45 4.25 3.91 0.55
N SER A 46 5.46 3.74 1.09
CA SER A 46 6.67 3.67 0.27
C SER A 46 6.72 2.45 -0.67
N HIS A 47 5.95 1.40 -0.36
CA HIS A 47 5.81 0.25 -1.25
C HIS A 47 4.68 0.44 -2.27
N SER A 48 3.76 1.39 -2.08
CA SER A 48 2.69 1.63 -3.07
C SER A 48 3.26 2.04 -4.42
N ASP A 49 4.37 2.80 -4.41
CA ASP A 49 5.08 3.23 -5.62
C ASP A 49 5.86 2.10 -6.31
N GLN A 50 5.99 0.93 -5.67
CA GLN A 50 6.67 -0.23 -6.25
C GLN A 50 5.73 -1.16 -7.01
N PHE A 51 4.41 -0.99 -6.87
CA PHE A 51 3.44 -1.80 -7.61
C PHE A 51 3.27 -1.30 -9.04
N LYS A 52 3.35 -2.22 -10.00
CA LYS A 52 3.07 -1.91 -11.42
C LYS A 52 1.59 -1.63 -11.69
N LEU A 53 0.72 -2.05 -10.78
CA LEU A 53 -0.72 -1.91 -10.89
C LEU A 53 -1.20 -0.94 -9.80
N PRO A 54 -2.00 0.08 -10.15
CA PRO A 54 -2.74 0.85 -9.18
C PRO A 54 -3.66 -0.07 -8.35
N PRO A 55 -3.93 0.25 -7.07
CA PRO A 55 -4.73 -0.61 -6.19
C PRO A 55 -6.12 -0.98 -6.76
N GLY A 56 -6.75 -0.06 -7.50
CA GLY A 56 -8.04 -0.32 -8.16
C GLY A 56 -7.93 -1.38 -9.26
N THR A 57 -6.86 -1.31 -10.06
CA THR A 57 -6.62 -2.24 -11.16
C THR A 57 -6.19 -3.62 -10.67
N GLU A 58 -5.40 -3.66 -9.58
CA GLU A 58 -5.04 -4.90 -8.90
C GLU A 58 -6.28 -5.63 -8.39
N ARG A 59 -7.25 -4.92 -7.79
CA ARG A 59 -8.49 -5.53 -7.32
C ARG A 59 -9.29 -6.18 -8.46
N VAL A 60 -9.39 -5.50 -9.61
CA VAL A 60 -10.04 -6.06 -10.82
C VAL A 60 -9.34 -7.34 -11.28
N LEU A 61 -8.00 -7.38 -11.20
CA LEU A 61 -7.23 -8.57 -11.56
C LEU A 61 -7.49 -9.73 -10.58
N VAL A 62 -7.54 -9.45 -9.28
CA VAL A 62 -7.86 -10.43 -8.23
C VAL A 62 -9.26 -11.01 -8.43
N ASP A 63 -10.27 -10.15 -8.63
CA ASP A 63 -11.66 -10.57 -8.87
C ASP A 63 -11.76 -11.46 -10.12
N TRP A 64 -11.00 -11.13 -11.16
CA TRP A 64 -10.95 -11.94 -12.37
C TRP A 64 -10.24 -13.28 -12.16
N CYS A 65 -9.18 -13.35 -11.35
CA CYS A 65 -8.57 -14.62 -10.95
C CYS A 65 -9.55 -15.52 -10.18
N HIS A 66 -10.36 -14.93 -9.28
CA HIS A 66 -11.43 -15.67 -8.60
C HIS A 66 -12.47 -16.21 -9.58
N PHE A 67 -12.88 -15.40 -10.56
CA PHE A 67 -13.79 -15.85 -11.62
C PHE A 67 -13.21 -17.01 -12.44
N LEU A 68 -11.93 -16.94 -12.83
CA LEU A 68 -11.25 -18.02 -13.55
C LEU A 68 -11.23 -19.31 -12.73
N HIS A 69 -10.93 -19.22 -11.44
CA HIS A 69 -10.96 -20.37 -10.53
C HIS A 69 -12.36 -21.00 -10.45
N LEU A 70 -13.41 -20.19 -10.28
CA LEU A 70 -14.80 -20.66 -10.19
C LEU A 70 -15.30 -21.30 -11.50
N THR A 71 -14.74 -20.88 -12.63
CA THR A 71 -15.08 -21.40 -13.96
C THR A 71 -14.14 -22.51 -14.43
N ALA A 72 -13.31 -23.05 -13.54
CA ALA A 72 -12.33 -24.11 -13.82
C ALA A 72 -11.32 -23.76 -14.93
N HIS A 73 -11.02 -22.47 -15.12
CA HIS A 73 -9.95 -22.01 -16.00
C HIS A 73 -8.60 -21.98 -15.25
N PRO A 74 -7.50 -22.36 -15.91
CA PRO A 74 -6.19 -22.38 -15.29
C PRO A 74 -5.66 -20.96 -15.03
N LEU A 75 -5.18 -20.74 -13.81
CA LEU A 75 -4.44 -19.54 -13.40
C LEU A 75 -2.97 -19.66 -13.79
N ASN A 76 -2.69 -19.71 -15.10
CA ASN A 76 -1.34 -19.78 -15.63
C ASN A 76 -0.95 -18.48 -16.35
N ARG A 77 0.33 -18.36 -16.70
CA ARG A 77 0.84 -17.20 -17.42
C ARG A 77 0.10 -16.91 -18.73
N GLN A 78 -0.32 -17.93 -19.47
CA GLN A 78 -1.03 -17.72 -20.75
C GLN A 78 -2.40 -17.09 -20.55
N THR A 79 -3.10 -17.45 -19.48
CA THR A 79 -4.40 -16.87 -19.14
C THR A 79 -4.20 -15.47 -18.59
N ILE A 80 -3.32 -15.29 -17.60
CA ILE A 80 -3.25 -14.06 -16.79
C ILE A 80 -2.53 -12.91 -17.52
N TYR A 81 -1.47 -13.23 -18.26
CA TYR A 81 -0.58 -12.23 -18.88
C TYR A 81 -1.29 -11.30 -19.89
N PRO A 82 -2.17 -11.78 -20.81
CA PRO A 82 -2.91 -10.92 -21.72
C PRO A 82 -3.78 -9.89 -21.00
N LYS A 83 -4.45 -10.29 -19.92
CA LYS A 83 -5.31 -9.41 -19.13
C LYS A 83 -4.48 -8.33 -18.45
N VAL A 84 -3.34 -8.70 -17.89
CA VAL A 84 -2.46 -7.76 -17.17
C VAL A 84 -1.81 -6.79 -18.12
N LYS A 85 -1.35 -7.26 -19.29
CA LYS A 85 -0.85 -6.38 -20.35
C LYS A 85 -1.92 -5.35 -20.77
N ALA A 86 -3.18 -5.78 -20.90
CA ALA A 86 -4.28 -4.87 -21.21
C ALA A 86 -4.59 -3.87 -20.09
N LEU A 87 -4.42 -4.28 -18.82
CA LEU A 87 -4.67 -3.44 -17.65
C LEU A 87 -3.52 -2.45 -17.36
N CYS A 88 -2.27 -2.85 -17.57
CA CYS A 88 -1.09 -2.01 -17.32
C CYS A 88 -0.74 -1.07 -18.47
N GLY A 89 -1.16 -1.38 -19.70
CA GLY A 89 -0.68 -0.70 -20.91
C GLY A 89 0.78 -1.00 -21.26
N GLU A 90 1.51 -1.69 -20.38
CA GLU A 90 2.90 -2.10 -20.54
C GLU A 90 3.04 -3.62 -20.51
N THR A 91 4.18 -4.11 -21.00
CA THR A 91 4.50 -5.54 -21.05
C THR A 91 5.06 -5.97 -19.68
N PRO A 92 4.39 -6.85 -18.91
CA PRO A 92 4.93 -7.33 -17.64
C PRO A 92 6.22 -8.11 -17.87
N GLY A 93 7.13 -8.05 -16.89
CA GLY A 93 8.45 -8.70 -16.96
C GLY A 93 8.33 -10.21 -17.14
N HIS A 94 9.38 -10.85 -17.67
CA HIS A 94 9.37 -12.28 -17.99
C HIS A 94 9.02 -13.16 -16.79
N ASN A 95 9.56 -12.83 -15.60
CA ASN A 95 9.41 -13.60 -14.36
C ASN A 95 8.22 -13.11 -13.49
N TRP A 96 7.24 -12.42 -14.08
CA TRP A 96 6.19 -11.74 -13.30
C TRP A 96 5.19 -12.70 -12.63
N LEU A 97 5.04 -13.92 -13.14
CA LEU A 97 4.16 -14.97 -12.58
C LEU A 97 4.91 -16.24 -12.16
N ASP A 98 6.25 -16.26 -12.29
CA ASP A 98 7.06 -17.41 -11.86
C ASP A 98 7.34 -17.28 -10.36
N ARG A 99 6.57 -17.99 -9.53
CA ARG A 99 6.89 -18.30 -8.13
C ARG A 99 6.41 -19.69 -7.77
#